data_AF-A0A843HKS0-F1
#
_entry.id   AF-A0A843HKS0-F1
#
_cell.length_a   1.000
_cell.length_b   1.000
_cell.length_c   1.000
_cell.angle_alpha   90.00
_cell.angle_beta   90.00
_cell.angle_gamma   90.00
#
_symmetry.space_group_name_H-M   'P 1'
#
loop_
_entity.id
_entity.type
_entity.pdbx_description
1 polymer ?
#
loop_
_entity_poly.entity_id
_entity_poly.type
_entity_poly.pdbx_seq_one_letter_code
_entity_poly.pdbx_strand_id
1 'polypeptide(L)'
;MLIYEDKGNKEGKHIIKNKWWSEQGVEIVRIPLPVGDYVMNNPKIEDVISRKAKRGVDLKKMDFMGTYNISVDSKQSIMELISDFQAEHERFRDELLLAKNNGIKLYIVVENDFQWISQKKNIYNTPVKEIKDLFRWKNPRAFIFKNGKQAYPNCAKGSWIAKTCMTMENKYGCKFVFCKPDESAEMIIKILQGGGDLSQSVGCSLKQ
;
A
#
# COMPACT_ATOMS: atom_id res chain seq x y z
N MET A 1 -1.99 16.05 -13.72
CA MET A 1 -2.05 14.56 -13.77
C MET A 1 -3.33 14.13 -13.07
N LEU A 2 -4.00 13.06 -13.50
CA LEU A 2 -5.24 12.59 -12.86
C LEU A 2 -5.04 11.18 -12.28
N ILE A 3 -5.36 11.03 -11.00
CA ILE A 3 -5.38 9.74 -10.28
C ILE A 3 -6.78 9.52 -9.74
N TYR A 4 -7.22 8.27 -9.81
CA TYR A 4 -8.48 7.84 -9.25
C TYR A 4 -8.24 7.17 -7.90
N GLU A 5 -8.99 7.59 -6.88
CA GLU A 5 -8.97 7.01 -5.53
C GLU A 5 -10.23 6.17 -5.29
N ASP A 6 -10.12 5.04 -4.58
CA ASP A 6 -11.29 4.25 -4.18
C ASP A 6 -12.22 5.04 -3.24
N LYS A 7 -13.51 5.02 -3.55
CA LYS A 7 -14.55 5.60 -2.69
C LYS A 7 -14.66 4.89 -1.33
N GLY A 8 -14.17 3.65 -1.21
CA GLY A 8 -14.12 2.91 0.06
C GLY A 8 -13.10 3.44 1.05
N ASN A 9 -12.14 4.27 0.62
CA ASN A 9 -11.15 4.86 1.53
C ASN A 9 -11.81 5.76 2.57
N LYS A 10 -11.35 5.63 3.83
CA LYS A 10 -11.85 6.44 4.94
C LYS A 10 -11.40 7.89 4.76
N GLU A 11 -12.36 8.80 4.75
CA GLU A 11 -12.09 10.24 4.64
C GLU A 11 -11.21 10.72 5.81
N GLY A 12 -10.30 11.66 5.50
CA GLY A 12 -9.41 12.26 6.50
C GLY A 12 -8.17 11.44 6.89
N LYS A 13 -7.98 10.24 6.34
CA LYS A 13 -6.77 9.42 6.63
C LYS A 13 -5.53 9.77 5.80
N HIS A 14 -5.69 10.40 4.64
CA HIS A 14 -4.61 10.60 3.67
C HIS A 14 -4.26 12.08 3.45
N ILE A 15 -4.35 12.89 4.50
CA ILE A 15 -4.15 14.36 4.42
C ILE A 15 -2.77 14.72 3.86
N ILE A 16 -1.71 14.03 4.32
CA ILE A 16 -0.33 14.29 3.88
C ILE A 16 -0.20 14.05 2.37
N LYS A 17 -0.72 12.92 1.88
CA LYS A 17 -0.68 12.55 0.46
C LYS A 17 -1.48 13.53 -0.41
N ASN A 18 -2.71 13.84 0.02
CA ASN A 18 -3.58 14.76 -0.70
C ASN A 18 -2.98 16.16 -0.82
N LYS A 19 -2.34 16.65 0.27
CA LYS A 19 -1.64 17.92 0.25
C LYS A 19 -0.50 17.92 -0.76
N TRP A 20 0.37 16.91 -0.69
CA TRP A 20 1.50 16.79 -1.62
C TRP A 20 1.04 16.68 -3.08
N TRP A 21 0.01 15.87 -3.37
CA TRP A 21 -0.58 15.75 -4.71
C TRP A 21 -1.13 17.08 -5.23
N SER A 22 -1.84 17.83 -4.39
CA SER A 22 -2.33 19.15 -4.75
C SER A 22 -1.19 20.12 -5.10
N GLU A 23 -0.10 20.10 -4.34
CA GLU A 23 1.09 20.93 -4.59
C GLU A 23 1.80 20.56 -5.90
N GLN A 24 1.71 19.29 -6.31
CA GLN A 24 2.28 18.79 -7.57
C GLN A 24 1.31 18.86 -8.77
N GLY A 25 0.14 19.48 -8.62
CA GLY A 25 -0.86 19.58 -9.71
C GLY A 25 -1.47 18.23 -10.11
N VAL A 26 -1.57 17.31 -9.15
CA VAL A 26 -2.23 16.01 -9.30
C VAL A 26 -3.68 16.16 -8.81
N GLU A 27 -4.61 15.93 -9.71
CA GLU A 27 -6.04 15.89 -9.41
C GLU A 27 -6.43 14.49 -8.93
N ILE A 28 -7.21 14.43 -7.86
CA ILE A 28 -7.74 13.19 -7.29
C ILE A 28 -9.25 13.15 -7.48
N VAL A 29 -9.73 12.11 -8.15
CA VAL A 29 -11.18 11.86 -8.33
C VAL A 29 -11.55 10.53 -7.70
N ARG A 30 -12.59 10.52 -6.86
CA ARG A 30 -13.01 9.30 -6.17
C ARG A 30 -13.98 8.49 -7.02
N ILE A 31 -13.67 7.21 -7.28
CA ILE A 31 -14.51 6.24 -8.01
C ILE A 31 -14.55 4.89 -7.28
N PRO A 32 -15.55 4.03 -7.50
CA PRO A 32 -15.56 2.70 -6.88
C PRO A 32 -14.59 1.78 -7.61
N LEU A 33 -13.37 1.61 -7.09
CA LEU A 33 -12.37 0.70 -7.65
C LEU A 33 -12.63 -0.74 -7.21
N PRO A 34 -12.51 -1.72 -8.12
CA PRO A 34 -12.63 -3.13 -7.75
C PRO A 34 -11.43 -3.65 -6.94
N VAL A 35 -10.22 -3.13 -7.18
CA VAL A 35 -8.97 -3.59 -6.56
C VAL A 35 -8.06 -2.41 -6.25
N GLY A 36 -7.57 -2.33 -5.01
CA GLY A 36 -6.67 -1.29 -4.54
C GLY A 36 -7.32 0.09 -4.37
N ASP A 37 -6.50 1.01 -3.85
CA ASP A 37 -6.89 2.35 -3.45
C ASP A 37 -6.68 3.37 -4.56
N TYR A 38 -5.67 3.20 -5.40
CA TYR A 38 -5.24 4.19 -6.39
C TYR A 38 -4.96 3.57 -7.75
N VAL A 39 -5.44 4.22 -8.82
CA VAL A 39 -5.11 3.89 -10.21
C VAL A 39 -4.85 5.15 -11.03
N MET A 40 -3.97 5.07 -12.02
CA MET A 40 -3.72 6.16 -12.94
C MET A 40 -4.86 6.29 -13.95
N ASN A 41 -5.19 7.52 -14.32
CA ASN A 41 -6.09 7.76 -15.44
C ASN A 41 -5.58 7.12 -16.74
N ASN A 42 -6.52 6.59 -17.54
CA ASN A 42 -6.26 6.07 -18.87
C ASN A 42 -7.54 6.11 -19.73
N PRO A 43 -7.42 5.98 -21.07
CA PRO A 43 -8.56 6.10 -21.97
C PRO A 43 -9.71 5.11 -21.71
N LYS A 44 -9.43 3.91 -21.19
CA LYS A 44 -10.47 2.92 -20.88
C LYS A 44 -11.31 3.34 -19.68
N ILE A 45 -10.69 3.94 -18.66
CA ILE A 45 -11.40 4.47 -17.48
C ILE A 45 -12.27 5.66 -17.90
N GLU A 46 -11.72 6.59 -18.69
CA GLU A 46 -12.45 7.77 -19.19
C GLU A 46 -13.67 7.38 -20.03
N ASP A 47 -13.53 6.37 -20.90
CA ASP A 47 -14.64 5.84 -21.70
C ASP A 47 -15.78 5.30 -20.82
N VAL A 48 -15.45 4.52 -19.78
CA VAL A 48 -16.45 4.00 -18.82
C VAL A 48 -17.19 5.14 -18.14
N ILE A 49 -16.46 6.12 -17.60
CA ILE A 49 -17.04 7.27 -16.91
C ILE A 49 -17.94 8.06 -17.85
N SER A 50 -17.45 8.36 -19.06
CA SER A 50 -18.18 9.12 -20.08
C SER A 50 -19.47 8.43 -20.51
N ARG A 51 -19.44 7.12 -20.77
CA ARG A 51 -20.62 6.35 -21.16
C ARG A 51 -21.66 6.27 -20.05
N LYS A 52 -21.24 6.17 -18.79
CA LYS A 52 -22.12 6.11 -17.62
C LYS A 52 -22.76 7.47 -17.33
N ALA A 53 -21.97 8.54 -17.37
CA ALA A 53 -22.44 9.91 -17.23
C ALA A 53 -23.49 10.27 -18.30
N LYS A 54 -23.25 9.93 -19.57
CA LYS A 54 -24.22 10.13 -20.67
C LYS A 54 -25.57 9.45 -20.46
N ARG A 55 -25.59 8.33 -19.71
CA ARG A 55 -26.80 7.57 -19.40
C ARG A 55 -27.42 7.96 -18.05
N GLY A 56 -26.77 8.84 -17.28
CA GLY A 56 -27.19 9.17 -15.91
C GLY A 56 -27.15 7.97 -14.95
N VAL A 57 -26.23 7.01 -15.16
CA VAL A 57 -26.13 5.78 -14.36
C VAL A 57 -24.91 5.84 -13.45
N ASP A 58 -25.09 5.45 -12.19
CA ASP A 58 -24.01 5.40 -11.21
C ASP A 58 -22.91 4.40 -11.58
N LEU A 59 -21.69 4.76 -11.19
CA LEU A 59 -20.50 3.93 -11.31
C LEU A 59 -20.53 2.80 -10.28
N LYS A 60 -20.12 1.59 -10.69
CA LYS A 60 -19.97 0.41 -9.83
C LYS A 60 -18.57 -0.17 -9.99
N LYS A 61 -18.07 -0.89 -8.98
CA LYS A 61 -16.74 -1.55 -9.02
C LYS A 61 -16.53 -2.39 -10.28
N MET A 62 -17.56 -3.14 -10.68
CA MET A 62 -17.52 -3.99 -11.87
C MET A 62 -17.34 -3.23 -13.19
N ASP A 63 -17.70 -1.94 -13.25
CA ASP A 63 -17.56 -1.15 -14.47
C ASP A 63 -16.09 -0.89 -14.82
N PHE A 64 -15.20 -0.95 -13.83
CA PHE A 64 -13.76 -0.72 -13.99
C PHE A 64 -12.96 -2.02 -14.05
N MET A 65 -13.61 -3.19 -14.09
CA MET A 65 -12.88 -4.44 -14.27
C MET A 65 -12.25 -4.49 -15.66
N GLY A 66 -10.93 -4.74 -15.74
CA GLY A 66 -10.20 -4.81 -17.01
C GLY A 66 -9.86 -3.45 -17.65
N THR A 67 -10.11 -2.33 -16.97
CA THR A 67 -9.75 -0.99 -17.46
C THR A 67 -8.33 -0.55 -17.08
N TYR A 68 -7.71 -1.20 -16.10
CA TYR A 68 -6.33 -0.97 -15.67
C TYR A 68 -5.65 -2.30 -15.32
N ASN A 69 -4.32 -2.29 -15.30
CA ASN A 69 -3.48 -3.45 -15.01
C ASN A 69 -2.44 -3.17 -13.91
N ILE A 70 -2.39 -1.95 -13.38
CA ILE A 70 -1.56 -1.55 -12.25
C ILE A 70 -2.49 -0.83 -11.27
N SER A 71 -2.43 -1.22 -10.01
CA SER A 71 -3.09 -0.51 -8.91
C SER A 71 -2.22 -0.50 -7.66
N VAL A 72 -2.48 0.47 -6.80
CA VAL A 72 -1.80 0.60 -5.51
C VAL A 72 -2.81 0.53 -4.39
N ASP A 73 -2.56 -0.33 -3.40
CA ASP A 73 -3.23 -0.38 -2.10
C ASP A 73 -2.26 0.16 -1.05
N SER A 74 -2.73 1.04 -0.18
CA SER A 74 -1.85 1.74 0.77
C SER A 74 -2.17 1.35 2.22
N LYS A 75 -1.12 1.07 2.99
CA LYS A 75 -1.20 0.79 4.43
C LYS A 75 -0.43 1.86 5.18
N GLN A 76 -1.06 2.45 6.18
CA GLN A 76 -0.48 3.53 7.00
C GLN A 76 0.63 3.03 7.94
N SER A 77 0.72 1.70 8.16
CA SER A 77 1.72 1.11 9.05
C SER A 77 1.89 -0.39 8.84
N ILE A 78 3.04 -0.93 9.27
CA ILE A 78 3.27 -2.39 9.40
C ILE A 78 2.23 -3.04 10.33
N MET A 79 1.66 -2.31 11.29
CA MET A 79 0.61 -2.83 12.18
C MET A 79 -0.73 -3.06 11.45
N GLU A 80 -1.05 -2.21 10.47
CA GLU A 80 -2.20 -2.42 9.59
C GLU A 80 -1.98 -3.65 8.70
N LEU A 81 -0.77 -3.79 8.14
CA LEU A 81 -0.39 -4.99 7.38
C LEU A 81 -0.51 -6.28 8.21
N ILE A 82 -0.10 -6.28 9.48
CA ILE A 82 -0.28 -7.42 10.38
C ILE A 82 -1.77 -7.76 10.54
N SER A 83 -2.63 -6.74 10.56
CA SER A 83 -4.08 -6.93 10.73
C SER A 83 -4.68 -7.59 9.48
N ASP A 84 -4.21 -7.20 8.29
CA ASP A 84 -4.53 -7.86 7.01
C ASP A 84 -4.04 -9.32 6.95
N PHE A 85 -2.92 -9.65 7.60
CA PHE A 85 -2.44 -11.04 7.65
C PHE A 85 -3.13 -11.90 8.70
N GLN A 86 -3.92 -11.30 9.60
CA GLN A 86 -4.57 -11.98 10.72
C GLN A 86 -6.08 -11.81 10.66
N ALA A 87 -6.59 -10.74 11.26
CA ALA A 87 -8.03 -10.53 11.44
C ALA A 87 -8.77 -10.31 10.12
N GLU A 88 -8.13 -9.68 9.12
CA GLU A 88 -8.72 -9.42 7.81
C GLU A 88 -8.17 -10.34 6.70
N HIS A 89 -7.61 -11.50 7.07
CA HIS A 89 -6.90 -12.39 6.13
C HIS A 89 -7.74 -12.82 4.94
N GLU A 90 -9.01 -13.17 5.15
CA GLU A 90 -9.89 -13.61 4.07
C GLU A 90 -10.16 -12.48 3.08
N ARG A 91 -10.52 -11.29 3.58
CA ARG A 91 -10.76 -10.09 2.76
C ARG A 91 -9.52 -9.73 1.94
N PHE A 92 -8.36 -9.69 2.60
CA PHE A 92 -7.11 -9.33 1.95
C PHE A 92 -6.72 -10.37 0.89
N ARG A 93 -6.90 -11.67 1.19
CA ARG A 93 -6.66 -12.75 0.22
C ARG A 93 -7.56 -12.64 -1.01
N ASP A 94 -8.84 -12.35 -0.82
CA ASP A 94 -9.79 -12.23 -1.93
C ASP A 94 -9.45 -11.05 -2.84
N GLU A 95 -8.97 -9.95 -2.27
CA GLU A 95 -8.47 -8.80 -3.04
C GLU A 95 -7.23 -9.16 -3.87
N LEU A 96 -6.25 -9.88 -3.29
CA LEU A 96 -5.09 -10.39 -4.02
C LEU A 96 -5.50 -11.34 -5.15
N LEU A 97 -6.47 -12.22 -4.90
CA LEU A 97 -6.97 -13.16 -5.90
C LEU A 97 -7.72 -12.43 -7.03
N LEU A 98 -8.53 -11.42 -6.69
CA LEU A 98 -9.23 -10.60 -7.65
C LEU A 98 -8.26 -9.85 -8.56
N ALA A 99 -7.19 -9.28 -7.98
CA ALA A 99 -6.11 -8.65 -8.74
C ALA A 99 -5.47 -9.63 -9.72
N LYS A 100 -5.02 -10.79 -9.21
CA LYS A 100 -4.37 -11.84 -10.00
C LYS A 100 -5.25 -12.33 -11.15
N ASN A 101 -6.52 -12.65 -10.87
CA ASN A 101 -7.44 -13.21 -11.85
C ASN A 101 -7.80 -12.23 -12.97
N ASN A 102 -7.66 -10.93 -12.73
CA ASN A 102 -7.91 -9.88 -13.72
C ASN A 102 -6.63 -9.29 -14.32
N GLY A 103 -5.47 -9.91 -14.08
CA GLY A 103 -4.19 -9.46 -14.64
C GLY A 103 -3.73 -8.09 -14.12
N ILE A 104 -4.15 -7.74 -12.89
CA ILE A 104 -3.77 -6.49 -12.23
C ILE A 104 -2.54 -6.75 -11.36
N LYS A 105 -1.43 -6.05 -11.63
CA LYS A 105 -0.25 -6.02 -10.76
C LYS A 105 -0.54 -5.05 -9.61
N LEU A 106 -0.96 -5.63 -8.47
CA LEU A 106 -1.26 -4.89 -7.25
C LEU A 106 0.03 -4.64 -6.45
N TYR A 107 0.31 -3.36 -6.17
CA TYR A 107 1.38 -2.94 -5.28
C TYR A 107 0.79 -2.52 -3.93
N ILE A 108 1.35 -3.05 -2.85
CA ILE A 108 0.95 -2.72 -1.48
C ILE A 108 2.03 -1.82 -0.91
N VAL A 109 1.74 -0.53 -0.83
CA VAL A 109 2.64 0.49 -0.29
C VAL A 109 2.43 0.57 1.22
N VAL A 110 3.46 0.22 1.99
CA VAL A 110 3.43 0.14 3.45
C VAL A 110 4.27 1.27 4.03
N GLU A 111 3.57 2.26 4.58
CA GLU A 111 4.18 3.39 5.26
C GLU A 111 4.81 2.92 6.57
N ASN A 112 6.03 3.37 6.84
CA ASN A 112 6.71 3.12 8.10
C ASN A 112 7.84 4.14 8.30
N ASP A 113 8.17 4.44 9.55
CA ASP A 113 9.28 5.33 9.86
C ASP A 113 10.05 4.83 11.09
N PHE A 114 11.13 5.51 11.40
CA PHE A 114 11.86 5.32 12.64
C PHE A 114 10.91 5.44 13.84
N GLN A 115 10.97 4.45 14.73
CA GLN A 115 10.10 4.41 15.90
C GLN A 115 10.88 3.97 17.12
N TRP A 116 10.88 4.80 18.16
CA TRP A 116 11.22 4.37 19.52
C TRP A 116 10.09 3.49 20.07
N ILE A 117 10.42 2.27 20.48
CA ILE A 117 9.45 1.30 20.99
C ILE A 117 9.36 1.36 22.52
N SER A 118 10.52 1.46 23.19
CA SER A 118 10.56 1.56 24.64
C SER A 118 10.56 3.02 25.09
N GLN A 119 9.88 3.29 26.21
CA GLN A 119 9.91 4.62 26.86
C GLN A 119 11.33 5.06 27.21
N LYS A 120 12.21 4.11 27.56
CA LYS A 120 13.63 4.36 27.85
C LYS A 120 14.49 4.62 26.61
N LYS A 121 13.91 4.70 25.41
CA LYS A 121 14.59 4.95 24.13
C LYS A 121 15.85 4.10 23.92
N ASN A 122 15.75 2.82 24.26
CA ASN A 122 16.83 1.85 24.04
C ASN A 122 16.42 0.74 23.05
N ILE A 123 15.15 0.70 22.66
CA ILE A 123 14.61 -0.23 21.68
C ILE A 123 13.93 0.60 20.61
N TYR A 124 14.34 0.39 19.36
CA TYR A 124 13.82 1.11 18.21
C TYR A 124 13.67 0.18 17.00
N ASN A 125 12.86 0.63 16.05
CA ASN A 125 12.87 0.18 14.67
C ASN A 125 13.48 1.28 13.79
N THR A 126 14.36 0.89 12.88
CA THR A 126 14.73 1.72 11.74
C THR A 126 13.68 1.61 10.64
N PRO A 127 13.58 2.58 9.71
CA PRO A 127 12.75 2.44 8.53
C PRO A 127 13.07 1.15 7.78
N VAL A 128 12.03 0.37 7.51
CA VAL A 128 12.01 -0.81 6.63
C VAL A 128 11.96 -0.29 5.20
N LYS A 129 12.91 -0.71 4.38
CA LYS A 129 13.00 -0.34 2.95
C LYS A 129 12.65 -1.51 2.04
N GLU A 130 12.87 -2.73 2.52
CA GLU A 130 12.56 -3.97 1.81
C GLU A 130 12.04 -5.05 2.77
N ILE A 131 11.45 -6.12 2.22
CA ILE A 131 10.94 -7.25 3.00
C ILE A 131 12.01 -7.82 3.95
N LYS A 132 13.28 -7.81 3.55
CA LYS A 132 14.38 -8.33 4.37
C LYS A 132 14.59 -7.53 5.66
N ASP A 133 14.30 -6.24 5.65
CA ASP A 133 14.43 -5.41 6.85
C ASP A 133 13.41 -5.81 7.93
N LEU A 134 12.26 -6.38 7.53
CA LEU A 134 11.25 -6.88 8.47
C LEU A 134 11.79 -7.96 9.40
N PHE A 135 12.82 -8.73 9.02
CA PHE A 135 13.41 -9.72 9.94
C PHE A 135 13.98 -9.08 11.21
N ARG A 136 14.39 -7.81 11.14
CA ARG A 136 14.90 -7.02 12.27
C ARG A 136 13.82 -6.17 12.94
N TRP A 137 12.67 -5.99 12.28
CA TRP A 137 11.57 -5.22 12.80
C TRP A 137 10.96 -5.88 14.04
N LYS A 138 10.79 -5.07 15.09
CA LYS A 138 10.26 -5.47 16.39
C LYS A 138 8.84 -4.96 16.52
N ASN A 139 7.93 -5.87 16.88
CA ASN A 139 6.55 -5.49 17.12
C ASN A 139 6.44 -4.64 18.39
N PRO A 140 5.93 -3.39 18.33
CA PRO A 140 5.80 -2.55 19.51
C PRO A 140 4.96 -3.19 20.62
N ARG A 141 3.96 -4.01 20.27
CA ARG A 141 3.13 -4.74 21.25
C ARG A 141 3.92 -5.74 22.09
N ALA A 142 5.06 -6.23 21.61
CA ALA A 142 5.92 -7.13 22.37
C ALA A 142 6.51 -6.48 23.63
N PHE A 143 6.56 -5.15 23.68
CA PHE A 143 7.19 -4.37 24.74
C PHE A 143 6.18 -3.66 25.65
N ILE A 144 4.89 -4.01 25.53
CA ILE A 144 3.85 -3.53 26.42
C ILE A 144 3.75 -4.50 27.60
N PHE A 145 3.98 -4.02 28.81
CA PHE A 145 3.88 -4.78 30.05
C PHE A 145 2.75 -4.24 30.94
N LYS A 146 1.99 -5.15 31.56
CA LYS A 146 0.96 -4.86 32.56
C LYS A 146 1.20 -5.74 33.78
N ASN A 147 1.25 -5.15 34.97
CA ASN A 147 1.52 -5.86 36.23
C ASN A 147 2.77 -6.76 36.17
N GLY A 148 3.86 -6.26 35.56
CA GLY A 148 5.12 -6.99 35.40
C GLY A 148 5.11 -8.11 34.35
N LYS A 149 3.99 -8.34 33.64
CA LYS A 149 3.87 -9.38 32.61
C LYS A 149 3.66 -8.76 31.22
N GLN A 150 4.17 -9.42 30.18
CA GLN A 150 3.96 -8.97 28.80
C GLN A 150 2.47 -9.08 28.44
N ALA A 151 1.89 -7.99 27.95
CA ALA A 151 0.46 -7.93 27.62
C ALA A 151 0.13 -8.70 26.34
N TYR A 152 1.08 -8.80 25.40
CA TYR A 152 0.90 -9.46 24.10
C TYR A 152 2.06 -10.43 23.80
N PRO A 153 2.12 -11.59 24.48
CA PRO A 153 3.21 -12.56 24.32
C PRO A 153 3.28 -13.17 22.91
N ASN A 154 2.14 -13.32 22.25
CA ASN A 154 2.01 -13.97 20.94
C ASN A 154 1.86 -12.98 19.78
N CYS A 155 2.35 -11.75 19.93
CA CYS A 155 2.29 -10.77 18.84
C CYS A 155 3.16 -11.20 17.65
N ALA A 156 2.76 -10.80 16.44
CA ALA A 156 3.44 -11.15 15.21
C ALA A 156 4.92 -10.71 15.22
N LYS A 157 5.82 -11.64 14.92
CA LYS A 157 7.27 -11.39 14.82
C LYS A 157 7.61 -10.89 13.42
N GLY A 158 8.61 -10.02 13.31
CA GLY A 158 9.08 -9.49 12.02
C GLY A 158 9.44 -10.58 10.99
N SER A 159 10.06 -11.68 11.44
CA SER A 159 10.37 -12.83 10.58
C SER A 159 9.13 -13.56 10.03
N TRP A 160 8.02 -13.56 10.77
CA TRP A 160 6.76 -14.10 10.28
C TRP A 160 6.16 -13.17 9.23
N ILE A 161 6.14 -11.86 9.48
CA ILE A 161 5.64 -10.84 8.53
C ILE A 161 6.42 -10.94 7.21
N ALA A 162 7.76 -11.00 7.27
CA ALA A 162 8.61 -11.13 6.09
C ALA A 162 8.28 -12.37 5.25
N LYS A 163 8.16 -13.53 5.89
CA LYS A 163 7.80 -14.79 5.22
C LYS A 163 6.39 -14.75 4.62
N THR A 164 5.45 -14.13 5.32
CA THR A 164 4.08 -13.95 4.81
C THR A 164 4.10 -13.06 3.57
N CYS A 165 4.80 -11.91 3.59
CA CYS A 165 4.97 -11.06 2.41
C CYS A 165 5.54 -11.85 1.22
N MET A 166 6.66 -12.57 1.40
CA MET A 166 7.27 -13.38 0.34
C MET A 166 6.30 -14.43 -0.22
N THR A 167 5.53 -15.07 0.66
CA THR A 167 4.51 -16.06 0.24
C THR A 167 3.42 -15.41 -0.59
N MET A 168 2.94 -14.23 -0.17
CA MET A 168 1.90 -13.50 -0.89
C MET A 168 2.39 -13.04 -2.27
N GLU A 169 3.60 -12.48 -2.36
CA GLU A 169 4.19 -12.09 -3.65
C GLU A 169 4.31 -13.29 -4.60
N ASN A 170 4.84 -14.42 -4.11
CA ASN A 170 5.03 -15.61 -4.93
C ASN A 170 3.71 -16.24 -5.36
N LYS A 171 2.71 -16.28 -4.47
CA LYS A 171 1.44 -16.97 -4.74
C LYS A 171 0.48 -16.13 -5.58
N TYR A 172 0.42 -14.82 -5.32
CA TYR A 172 -0.58 -13.92 -5.90
C TYR A 172 -0.02 -12.94 -6.92
N GLY A 173 1.29 -12.73 -6.97
CA GLY A 173 1.93 -11.80 -7.92
C GLY A 173 1.87 -10.34 -7.50
N CYS A 174 1.41 -10.03 -6.28
CA CYS A 174 1.49 -8.69 -5.72
C CYS A 174 2.94 -8.31 -5.35
N LYS A 175 3.15 -7.03 -5.02
CA LYS A 175 4.45 -6.51 -4.58
C LYS A 175 4.32 -5.64 -3.34
N PHE A 176 5.16 -5.87 -2.33
CA PHE A 176 5.26 -5.00 -1.17
C PHE A 176 6.33 -3.94 -1.38
N VAL A 177 5.95 -2.68 -1.19
CA VAL A 177 6.85 -1.53 -1.27
C VAL A 177 6.80 -0.81 0.06
N PHE A 178 7.96 -0.49 0.63
CA PHE A 178 8.05 0.20 1.91
C PHE A 178 8.62 1.60 1.71
N CYS A 179 8.00 2.58 2.34
CA CYS A 179 8.43 3.98 2.27
C CYS A 179 8.10 4.71 3.57
N LYS A 180 8.67 5.90 3.74
CA LYS A 180 8.20 6.81 4.79
C LYS A 180 6.84 7.43 4.44
N PRO A 181 6.08 7.91 5.44
CA PRO A 181 4.78 8.55 5.20
C PRO A 181 4.87 9.77 4.26
N ASP A 182 5.92 10.58 4.36
CA ASP A 182 6.17 11.76 3.52
C ASP A 182 6.61 11.41 2.09
N GLU A 183 7.18 10.23 1.88
CA GLU A 183 7.60 9.71 0.57
C GLU A 183 6.47 8.94 -0.15
N SER A 184 5.39 8.58 0.56
CA SER A 184 4.33 7.67 0.07
C SER A 184 3.59 8.24 -1.15
N ALA A 185 3.30 9.54 -1.16
CA ALA A 185 2.60 10.20 -2.26
C ALA A 185 3.37 10.12 -3.59
N GLU A 186 4.68 10.38 -3.53
CA GLU A 186 5.57 10.30 -4.69
C GLU A 186 5.75 8.84 -5.14
N MET A 187 5.91 7.92 -4.19
CA MET A 187 6.05 6.48 -4.46
C MET A 187 4.84 5.93 -5.22
N ILE A 188 3.62 6.30 -4.81
CA ILE A 188 2.38 5.89 -5.48
C ILE A 188 2.39 6.34 -6.95
N ILE A 189 2.77 7.58 -7.24
CA ILE A 189 2.86 8.09 -8.62
C ILE A 189 3.87 7.30 -9.43
N LYS A 190 5.09 7.09 -8.88
CA LYS A 190 6.16 6.35 -9.56
C LYS A 190 5.71 4.96 -9.96
N ILE A 191 5.03 4.25 -9.05
CA ILE A 191 4.48 2.92 -9.33
C ILE A 191 3.41 2.98 -10.43
N LEU A 192 2.45 3.90 -10.30
CA LEU A 192 1.33 4.04 -11.22
C LEU A 192 1.77 4.41 -12.65
N GLN A 193 2.88 5.14 -12.80
CA GLN A 193 3.49 5.44 -14.10
C GLN A 193 4.25 4.25 -14.72
N GLY A 194 4.28 3.09 -14.07
CA GLY A 194 5.00 1.90 -14.53
C GLY A 194 6.41 1.75 -13.96
N GLY A 195 6.84 2.65 -13.07
CA GLY A 195 8.15 2.61 -12.42
C GLY A 195 8.28 1.60 -11.27
N GLY A 196 7.39 0.61 -11.16
CA GLY A 196 7.41 -0.37 -10.06
C GLY A 196 8.53 -1.42 -10.12
N ASP A 197 9.26 -1.53 -11.24
CA ASP A 197 10.43 -2.41 -11.39
C ASP A 197 11.75 -1.63 -11.15
N LEU A 198 11.89 -1.00 -9.98
CA LEU A 198 13.08 -0.23 -9.56
C LEU A 198 14.34 -1.07 -9.25
N SER A 199 14.43 -2.32 -9.74
CA SER A 199 15.63 -3.15 -9.55
C SER A 199 16.78 -2.82 -10.51
N GLN A 200 16.75 -1.72 -11.27
CA GLN A 200 17.83 -1.38 -12.22
C GLN A 200 18.35 0.08 -12.25
N SER A 201 17.96 0.99 -11.36
CA SER A 201 18.43 2.40 -11.42
C SER A 201 19.17 2.90 -10.18
N VAL A 202 20.05 2.07 -9.61
CA VAL A 202 21.16 2.57 -8.76
C VAL A 202 22.49 2.06 -9.31
N GLY A 203 22.73 2.35 -10.58
CA GLY A 203 24.00 2.16 -11.26
C GLY A 203 24.51 3.49 -11.78
N CYS A 204 25.54 4.01 -11.11
CA CYS A 204 26.55 4.90 -11.70
C CYS A 204 26.11 6.31 -12.14
N SER A 205 26.34 7.30 -11.28
CA SER A 205 26.97 8.58 -11.69
C SER A 205 27.65 9.24 -10.50
N LEU A 206 28.81 8.70 -10.13
CA LEU A 206 29.91 9.48 -9.55
C LEU A 206 31.14 9.22 -10.42
N LYS A 207 31.22 9.98 -11.52
CA LYS A 207 32.48 10.33 -12.20
C LYS A 207 32.25 11.65 -12.95
N GLN A 208 32.63 12.76 -12.33
CA GLN A 208 33.80 13.56 -12.71
C GLN A 208 34.05 14.60 -11.63
#